data_AF-A0A957H9E1-F1
#
_entry.id   AF-A0A957H9E1-F1
#
_cell.length_a   1.000
_cell.length_b   1.000
_cell.length_c   1.000
_cell.angle_alpha   90.00
_cell.angle_beta   90.00
_cell.angle_gamma   90.00
#
_symmetry.space_group_name_H-M   'P 1'
#
loop_
_entity.id
_entity.type
_entity.pdbx_description
1 polymer ?
#
loop_
_entity_poly.entity_id
_entity_poly.type
_entity_poly.pdbx_seq_one_letter_code
_entity_poly.pdbx_strand_id
1 'polypeptide(L)'
;MLSLLVFVIQIFLFGALALYLHHQSENYGLAPLLFFVAGLMGALNIIELLTFNIEILPGIDIRPGGHVYVPIILLIVLTVYITSGTRTARITIAGLIGIDVLIVSILLFLSLYVELRDPATIIQGFFADRSLLTPQFLRGVVASTLTFAANMFMIIIVYQGVKNAFPTFPAMLVPGVALVVALWVDAVLYNILAFLGTPQFVPGIPGDIVMKTLAGLLLAPLAGWYLTCVAPNATHYLGAAHRSTLDIISASGEDAAHVAQLENELRVSRAIYEEITQHIEEIFWLVDVERARLLYLSPNFEKITGKSPDSFYKNPRAL
;
A
#
# COMPACT_ATOMS: atom_id res chain seq x y z
N MET A 1 -30.46 5.25 9.86
CA MET A 1 -29.90 6.62 9.74
C MET A 1 -28.64 6.79 10.60
N LEU A 2 -28.69 6.57 11.93
CA LEU A 2 -27.52 6.71 12.79
C LEU A 2 -26.37 5.74 12.44
N SER A 3 -26.65 4.46 12.18
CA SER A 3 -25.61 3.48 11.81
C SER A 3 -24.88 3.84 10.51
N LEU A 4 -25.59 4.43 9.54
CA LEU A 4 -24.99 4.93 8.31
C LEU A 4 -24.09 6.15 8.58
N LEU A 5 -24.49 7.04 9.49
CA LEU A 5 -23.65 8.15 9.92
C LEU A 5 -22.37 7.65 10.59
N VAL A 6 -22.47 6.65 11.49
CA VAL A 6 -21.31 6.01 12.11
C VAL A 6 -20.39 5.38 11.05
N PHE A 7 -20.96 4.69 10.07
CA PHE A 7 -20.22 4.12 8.94
C PHE A 7 -19.44 5.19 8.17
N VAL A 8 -20.10 6.29 7.81
CA VAL A 8 -19.48 7.42 7.10
C VAL A 8 -18.34 8.03 7.94
N ILE A 9 -18.58 8.27 9.23
CA ILE A 9 -17.56 8.81 10.15
C ILE A 9 -16.36 7.88 10.22
N GLN A 10 -16.56 6.56 10.33
CA GLN A 10 -15.46 5.60 10.39
C GLN A 10 -14.61 5.60 9.10
N ILE A 11 -15.26 5.62 7.94
CA ILE A 11 -14.58 5.70 6.64
C ILE A 11 -13.68 6.94 6.57
N PHE A 12 -14.22 8.12 6.90
CA PHE A 12 -13.44 9.36 6.88
C PHE A 12 -12.34 9.37 7.94
N LEU A 13 -12.65 8.95 9.17
CA LEU A 13 -11.69 8.95 10.28
C LEU A 13 -10.49 8.05 9.98
N PHE A 14 -10.74 6.79 9.63
CA PHE A 14 -9.65 5.85 9.37
C PHE A 14 -8.98 6.10 8.02
N GLY A 15 -9.70 6.56 6.99
CA GLY A 15 -9.13 6.99 5.72
C GLY A 15 -8.18 8.19 5.91
N ALA A 16 -8.61 9.22 6.64
CA ALA A 16 -7.76 10.37 6.95
C ALA A 16 -6.57 9.98 7.84
N LEU A 17 -6.78 9.12 8.85
CA LEU A 17 -5.69 8.62 9.70
C LEU A 17 -4.67 7.81 8.89
N ALA A 18 -5.11 6.95 7.97
CA ALA A 18 -4.23 6.20 7.07
C ALA A 18 -3.33 7.13 6.24
N LEU A 19 -3.91 8.15 5.61
CA LEU A 19 -3.17 9.11 4.79
C LEU A 19 -2.27 10.02 5.64
N TYR A 20 -2.70 10.37 6.86
CA TYR A 20 -1.88 11.10 7.83
C TYR A 20 -0.66 10.26 8.26
N LEU A 21 -0.84 8.99 8.60
CA LEU A 21 0.26 8.09 8.96
C LEU A 21 1.21 7.86 7.78
N HIS A 22 0.69 7.77 6.55
CA HIS A 22 1.54 7.76 5.36
C HIS A 22 2.31 9.08 5.21
N HIS A 23 1.71 10.24 5.42
CA HIS A 23 2.43 11.51 5.35
C HIS A 23 3.56 11.58 6.39
N GLN A 24 3.29 11.10 7.61
CA GLN A 24 4.30 11.02 8.68
C GLN A 24 5.39 9.99 8.41
N SER A 25 5.21 9.10 7.43
CA SER A 25 6.20 8.06 7.10
C SER A 25 7.49 8.63 6.52
N GLU A 26 7.50 9.89 6.05
CA GLU A 26 8.74 10.58 5.67
C GLU A 26 9.70 10.76 6.85
N ASN A 27 9.16 10.95 8.06
CA ASN A 27 9.96 11.20 9.25
C ASN A 27 10.26 9.92 10.05
N TYR A 28 9.30 9.00 10.12
CA TYR A 28 9.36 7.82 10.99
C TYR A 28 9.45 6.48 10.24
N GLY A 29 9.48 6.52 8.91
CA GLY A 29 9.38 5.34 8.05
C GLY A 29 7.96 4.79 7.96
N LEU A 30 7.77 3.73 7.16
CA LEU A 30 6.45 3.12 6.92
C LEU A 30 5.91 2.29 8.10
N ALA A 31 6.71 2.05 9.14
CA ALA A 31 6.35 1.15 10.23
C ALA A 31 5.02 1.53 10.92
N PRO A 32 4.75 2.80 11.31
CA PRO A 32 3.48 3.17 11.95
C PRO A 32 2.25 2.87 11.07
N LEU A 33 2.36 3.10 9.76
CA LEU A 33 1.31 2.80 8.79
C LEU A 33 1.08 1.29 8.69
N LEU A 34 2.15 0.49 8.63
CA LEU A 34 2.06 -0.97 8.57
C LEU A 34 1.47 -1.57 9.85
N PHE A 35 1.84 -1.05 11.03
CA PHE A 35 1.21 -1.45 12.30
C PHE A 35 -0.27 -1.10 12.35
N PHE A 36 -0.65 0.07 11.82
CA PHE A 36 -2.05 0.47 11.70
C PHE A 36 -2.83 -0.50 10.80
N VAL A 37 -2.30 -0.85 9.62
CA VAL A 37 -2.93 -1.81 8.71
C VAL A 37 -3.05 -3.19 9.36
N ALA A 38 -2.01 -3.67 10.04
CA ALA A 38 -2.03 -4.92 10.77
C ALA A 38 -3.11 -4.92 11.86
N GLY A 39 -3.28 -3.81 12.58
CA GLY A 39 -4.36 -3.61 13.55
C GLY A 39 -5.75 -3.67 12.91
N LEU A 40 -5.94 -3.02 11.75
CA LEU A 40 -7.19 -3.11 11.00
C LEU A 40 -7.48 -4.53 10.52
N MET A 41 -6.47 -5.28 10.08
CA MET A 41 -6.63 -6.69 9.68
C MET A 41 -7.01 -7.58 10.87
N GLY A 42 -6.39 -7.37 12.04
CA GLY A 42 -6.79 -8.06 13.26
C GLY A 42 -8.24 -7.76 13.66
N ALA A 43 -8.63 -6.49 13.62
CA ALA A 43 -10.01 -6.07 13.89
C ALA A 43 -11.01 -6.65 12.88
N LEU A 44 -10.68 -6.66 11.59
CA LEU A 44 -11.48 -7.26 10.53
C LEU A 44 -11.83 -8.71 10.87
N ASN A 45 -10.82 -9.52 11.19
CA ASN A 45 -11.01 -10.94 11.48
C ASN A 45 -11.85 -11.19 12.75
N ILE A 46 -11.69 -10.37 13.79
CA ILE A 46 -12.52 -10.45 15.00
C ILE A 46 -13.99 -10.10 14.68
N ILE A 47 -14.23 -9.05 13.89
CA ILE A 47 -15.60 -8.63 13.53
C ILE A 47 -16.29 -9.69 12.66
N GLU A 48 -15.57 -10.29 11.71
CA GLU A 48 -16.12 -11.38 10.90
C GLU A 48 -16.51 -12.58 11.76
N LEU A 49 -15.69 -12.90 12.76
CA LEU A 49 -15.94 -13.97 13.72
C LEU A 49 -17.16 -13.72 14.62
N LEU A 50 -17.50 -12.47 14.88
CA LEU A 50 -18.70 -12.09 15.61
C LEU A 50 -19.97 -12.08 14.75
N THR A 51 -19.87 -12.34 13.44
CA THR A 51 -20.99 -12.24 12.47
C THR A 51 -21.76 -10.91 12.61
N PHE A 52 -21.01 -9.83 12.86
CA PHE A 52 -21.59 -8.53 13.19
C PHE A 52 -22.10 -7.83 11.94
N ASN A 53 -23.40 -7.99 11.66
CA ASN A 53 -24.11 -7.41 10.53
C ASN A 53 -25.14 -6.39 11.02
N ILE A 54 -25.22 -5.24 10.33
CA ILE A 54 -26.19 -4.19 10.64
C ILE A 54 -27.10 -4.01 9.43
N GLU A 55 -28.35 -4.48 9.52
CA GLU A 55 -29.35 -4.27 8.48
C GLU A 55 -29.79 -2.80 8.45
N ILE A 56 -29.60 -2.12 7.31
CA ILE A 56 -30.08 -0.74 7.12
C ILE A 56 -31.45 -0.74 6.45
N LEU A 57 -31.59 -1.57 5.41
CA LEU A 57 -32.73 -1.71 4.54
C LEU A 57 -32.89 -3.21 4.23
N PRO A 58 -34.09 -3.67 3.86
CA PRO A 58 -34.30 -5.07 3.48
C PRO A 58 -33.32 -5.51 2.38
N GLY A 59 -32.42 -6.44 2.71
CA GLY A 59 -31.39 -6.96 1.79
C GLY A 59 -30.13 -6.10 1.65
N ILE A 60 -29.95 -5.05 2.48
CA ILE A 60 -28.73 -4.24 2.53
C ILE A 60 -28.20 -4.21 3.96
N ASP A 61 -27.16 -5.02 4.18
CA ASP A 61 -26.46 -5.13 5.45
C ASP A 61 -25.11 -4.42 5.40
N ILE A 62 -24.75 -3.72 6.48
CA ILE A 62 -23.38 -3.27 6.73
C ILE A 62 -22.63 -4.37 7.46
N ARG A 63 -21.50 -4.77 6.89
CA ARG A 63 -20.47 -5.58 7.51
C ARG A 63 -19.25 -4.71 7.74
N PRO A 64 -19.04 -4.16 8.95
CA PRO A 64 -17.94 -3.22 9.18
C PRO A 64 -16.57 -3.76 8.76
N GLY A 65 -16.31 -5.07 8.96
CA GLY A 65 -15.10 -5.72 8.47
C GLY A 65 -14.87 -5.52 6.96
N GLY A 66 -15.83 -5.97 6.15
CA GLY A 66 -15.72 -5.92 4.68
C GLY A 66 -16.02 -4.56 4.05
N HIS A 67 -16.82 -3.72 4.70
CA HIS A 67 -17.30 -2.44 4.14
C HIS A 67 -16.54 -1.22 4.65
N VAL A 68 -15.85 -1.31 5.78
CA VAL A 68 -15.01 -0.22 6.32
C VAL A 68 -13.55 -0.54 6.12
N TYR A 69 -13.06 -1.65 6.69
CA TYR A 69 -11.63 -1.90 6.77
C TYR A 69 -11.01 -2.30 5.43
N VAL A 70 -11.67 -3.15 4.63
CA VAL A 70 -11.15 -3.55 3.31
C VAL A 70 -10.86 -2.32 2.42
N PRO A 71 -11.80 -1.38 2.19
CA PRO A 71 -11.52 -0.15 1.43
C PRO A 71 -10.32 0.66 1.95
N ILE A 72 -10.17 0.77 3.28
CA ILE A 72 -9.06 1.52 3.89
C ILE A 72 -7.73 0.81 3.65
N ILE A 73 -7.68 -0.52 3.79
CA ILE A 73 -6.46 -1.29 3.55
C ILE A 73 -6.05 -1.21 2.08
N LEU A 74 -7.02 -1.31 1.16
CA LEU A 74 -6.77 -1.12 -0.28
C LEU A 74 -6.25 0.28 -0.58
N LEU A 75 -6.82 1.32 0.05
CA LEU A 75 -6.31 2.70 -0.07
C LEU A 75 -4.84 2.78 0.36
N ILE A 76 -4.46 2.11 1.45
CA ILE A 76 -3.07 2.10 1.93
C ILE A 76 -2.15 1.37 0.95
N VAL A 77 -2.56 0.19 0.48
CA VAL A 77 -1.79 -0.58 -0.53
C VAL A 77 -1.57 0.24 -1.80
N LEU A 78 -2.63 0.89 -2.29
CA LEU A 78 -2.56 1.77 -3.46
C LEU A 78 -1.65 2.97 -3.19
N THR A 79 -1.72 3.57 -2.01
CA THR A 79 -0.88 4.71 -1.63
C THR A 79 0.59 4.30 -1.63
N VAL A 80 0.95 3.20 -0.95
CA VAL A 80 2.32 2.68 -0.93
C VAL A 80 2.83 2.35 -2.33
N TYR A 81 1.99 1.79 -3.19
CA TYR A 81 2.36 1.51 -4.59
C TYR A 81 2.70 2.79 -5.38
N ILE A 82 1.86 3.82 -5.27
CA ILE A 82 2.05 5.06 -6.02
C ILE A 82 3.26 5.84 -5.50
N THR A 83 3.42 5.93 -4.18
CA THR A 83 4.45 6.78 -3.56
C THR A 83 5.79 6.10 -3.44
N SER A 84 5.81 4.85 -2.96
CA SER A 84 7.02 4.09 -2.61
C SER A 84 7.38 3.01 -3.63
N GLY A 85 6.57 2.84 -4.68
CA GLY A 85 6.86 1.99 -5.83
C GLY A 85 6.55 0.50 -5.67
N THR A 86 6.77 -0.23 -6.77
CA THR A 86 6.35 -1.63 -6.93
C THR A 86 7.01 -2.57 -5.92
N ARG A 87 8.33 -2.42 -5.68
CA ARG A 87 9.05 -3.26 -4.71
C ARG A 87 8.48 -3.12 -3.30
N THR A 88 8.30 -1.89 -2.83
CA THR A 88 7.77 -1.61 -1.49
C THR A 88 6.34 -2.14 -1.37
N ALA A 89 5.49 -1.91 -2.38
CA ALA A 89 4.13 -2.42 -2.41
C ALA A 89 4.08 -3.96 -2.36
N ARG A 90 4.95 -4.68 -3.10
CA ARG A 90 5.01 -6.14 -3.03
C ARG A 90 5.38 -6.64 -1.64
N ILE A 91 6.36 -6.01 -0.98
CA ILE A 91 6.75 -6.36 0.39
C ILE A 91 5.58 -6.11 1.35
N THR A 92 4.89 -4.98 1.20
CA THR A 92 3.68 -4.69 1.98
C THR A 92 2.61 -5.75 1.75
N ILE A 93 2.24 -6.02 0.50
CA ILE A 93 1.21 -7.04 0.14
C ILE A 93 1.60 -8.42 0.68
N ALA A 94 2.85 -8.86 0.51
CA ALA A 94 3.33 -10.12 1.05
C ALA A 94 3.24 -10.17 2.58
N GLY A 95 3.58 -9.07 3.26
CA GLY A 95 3.41 -8.93 4.71
C GLY A 95 1.95 -9.03 5.15
N LEU A 96 1.03 -8.34 4.46
CA LEU A 96 -0.39 -8.39 4.76
C LEU A 96 -0.97 -9.80 4.52
N ILE A 97 -0.65 -10.44 3.39
CA ILE A 97 -1.03 -11.83 3.12
C ILE A 97 -0.47 -12.76 4.20
N GLY A 98 0.76 -12.54 4.66
CA GLY A 98 1.36 -13.28 5.76
C GLY A 98 0.56 -13.15 7.07
N ILE A 99 0.05 -11.96 7.38
CA ILE A 99 -0.83 -11.72 8.53
C ILE A 99 -2.13 -12.50 8.38
N ASP A 100 -2.76 -12.49 7.21
CA ASP A 100 -4.00 -13.25 7.00
C ASP A 100 -3.77 -14.75 7.14
N VAL A 101 -2.71 -15.29 6.53
CA VAL A 101 -2.36 -16.71 6.64
C VAL A 101 -2.10 -17.09 8.09
N LEU A 102 -1.45 -16.23 8.87
CA LEU A 102 -1.24 -16.43 10.30
C LEU A 102 -2.58 -16.50 11.05
N ILE A 103 -3.51 -15.58 10.77
CA ILE A 103 -4.82 -15.55 11.42
C ILE A 103 -5.64 -16.80 11.07
N VAL A 104 -5.68 -17.20 9.80
CA VAL A 104 -6.34 -18.44 9.35
C VAL A 104 -5.72 -19.66 10.04
N SER A 105 -4.40 -19.69 10.17
CA SER A 105 -3.69 -20.78 10.86
C SER A 105 -4.10 -20.85 12.34
N ILE A 106 -4.18 -19.70 13.03
CA ILE A 106 -4.63 -19.63 14.42
C ILE A 106 -6.08 -20.13 14.55
N LEU A 107 -6.98 -19.69 13.67
CA LEU A 107 -8.37 -20.12 13.66
C LEU A 107 -8.52 -21.62 13.39
N LEU A 108 -7.68 -22.18 12.51
CA LEU A 108 -7.64 -23.61 12.24
C LEU A 108 -7.27 -24.39 13.51
N PHE A 109 -6.19 -24.00 14.20
CA PHE A 109 -5.80 -24.65 15.46
C PHE A 109 -6.88 -24.51 16.53
N LEU A 110 -7.54 -23.35 16.63
CA LEU A 110 -8.66 -23.16 17.55
C LEU A 110 -9.83 -24.10 17.24
N SER A 111 -10.15 -24.30 15.95
CA SER A 111 -11.16 -25.26 15.51
C SER A 111 -10.79 -26.69 15.89
N LEU A 112 -9.53 -27.07 15.67
CA LEU A 112 -9.03 -28.40 16.02
C LEU A 112 -9.09 -28.67 17.53
N TYR A 113 -8.81 -27.68 18.37
CA TYR A 113 -8.98 -27.84 19.83
C TYR A 113 -10.43 -28.15 20.23
N VAL A 114 -11.42 -27.61 19.50
CA VAL A 114 -12.84 -27.85 19.78
C VAL A 114 -13.29 -29.21 19.23
N GLU A 115 -12.84 -29.57 18.02
CA GLU A 115 -13.26 -30.79 17.33
C GLU A 115 -12.60 -32.06 17.87
N LEU A 116 -11.30 -32.01 18.20
CA LEU A 116 -10.50 -33.16 18.64
C LEU A 116 -10.46 -33.30 20.17
N ARG A 117 -11.34 -32.61 20.89
CA ARG A 117 -11.35 -32.64 22.36
C ARG A 117 -11.78 -34.00 22.90
N ASP A 118 -11.11 -34.44 23.95
CA ASP A 118 -11.61 -35.56 24.73
C ASP A 118 -12.90 -35.17 25.47
N PRO A 119 -13.84 -36.09 25.69
CA PRO A 119 -15.09 -35.79 26.41
C PRO A 119 -14.88 -35.28 27.85
N ALA A 120 -13.72 -35.56 28.45
CA ALA A 120 -13.33 -35.10 29.77
C ALA A 120 -12.75 -33.66 29.77
N THR A 121 -12.38 -33.13 28.61
CA THR A 121 -11.78 -31.79 28.48
C THR A 121 -12.86 -30.72 28.51
N ILE A 122 -12.84 -29.89 29.55
CA ILE A 122 -13.75 -28.75 29.70
C ILE A 122 -13.16 -27.57 28.91
N ILE A 123 -13.79 -27.20 27.80
CA ILE A 123 -13.46 -25.99 27.05
C ILE A 123 -14.47 -24.91 27.45
N GLN A 124 -13.97 -23.79 27.98
CA GLN A 124 -14.77 -22.63 28.34
C GLN A 124 -14.36 -21.43 27.50
N GLY A 125 -15.33 -20.56 27.21
CA GLY A 125 -15.10 -19.30 26.53
C GLY A 125 -16.09 -19.07 25.40
N PHE A 126 -16.12 -17.82 24.94
CA PHE A 126 -17.08 -17.33 23.93
C PHE A 126 -17.17 -18.24 22.68
N PHE A 127 -16.07 -18.87 22.29
CA PHE A 127 -15.98 -19.78 21.13
C PHE A 127 -16.56 -21.18 21.38
N ALA A 128 -16.52 -21.68 22.62
CA ALA A 128 -16.97 -23.02 22.97
C ALA A 128 -18.49 -23.08 23.17
N ASP A 129 -19.09 -21.99 23.66
CA ASP A 129 -20.51 -21.97 24.06
C ASP A 129 -21.48 -21.70 22.91
N ARG A 130 -21.01 -21.08 21.80
CA ARG A 130 -21.85 -20.54 20.73
C ARG A 130 -21.74 -21.28 19.39
N SER A 131 -20.96 -22.37 19.32
CA SER A 131 -20.70 -23.12 18.08
C SER A 131 -20.36 -22.22 16.88
N LEU A 132 -19.53 -21.19 17.09
CA LEU A 132 -19.24 -20.16 16.09
C LEU A 132 -18.38 -20.69 14.93
N LEU A 133 -17.54 -21.69 15.22
CA LEU A 133 -16.66 -22.34 14.25
C LEU A 133 -17.42 -23.40 13.43
N THR A 134 -18.39 -22.95 12.63
CA THR A 134 -19.10 -23.83 11.69
C THR A 134 -18.29 -24.05 10.41
N PRO A 135 -18.54 -25.13 9.64
CA PRO A 135 -17.93 -25.31 8.32
C PRO A 135 -18.19 -24.14 7.36
N GLN A 136 -19.38 -23.53 7.44
CA GLN A 136 -19.73 -22.34 6.65
C GLN A 136 -18.92 -21.11 7.09
N PHE A 137 -18.66 -20.95 8.39
CA PHE A 137 -17.78 -19.91 8.91
C PHE A 137 -16.36 -20.08 8.38
N LEU A 138 -15.80 -21.29 8.47
CA LEU A 138 -14.44 -21.58 7.98
C LEU A 138 -14.32 -21.34 6.47
N ARG A 139 -15.34 -21.73 5.70
CA ARG A 139 -15.44 -21.41 4.27
C ARG A 139 -15.45 -19.90 4.04
N GLY A 140 -16.22 -19.14 4.82
CA GLY A 140 -16.27 -17.68 4.76
C GLY A 140 -14.93 -17.01 5.05
N VAL A 141 -14.19 -17.49 6.04
CA VAL A 141 -12.84 -17.01 6.38
C VAL A 141 -11.87 -17.26 5.22
N VAL A 142 -11.82 -18.49 4.68
CA VAL A 142 -10.95 -18.81 3.53
C VAL A 142 -11.32 -17.97 2.31
N ALA A 143 -12.62 -17.80 2.04
CA ALA A 143 -13.11 -16.95 0.96
C ALA A 143 -12.69 -15.49 1.15
N SER A 144 -12.80 -14.96 2.36
CA SER A 144 -12.37 -13.61 2.74
C SER A 144 -10.87 -13.43 2.47
N THR A 145 -10.03 -14.33 2.99
CA THR A 145 -8.57 -14.29 2.81
C THR A 145 -8.16 -14.34 1.33
N LEU A 146 -8.71 -15.27 0.56
CA LEU A 146 -8.38 -15.39 -0.87
C LEU A 146 -8.81 -14.16 -1.67
N THR A 147 -10.03 -13.67 -1.39
CA THR A 147 -10.57 -12.49 -2.07
C THR A 147 -9.74 -11.26 -1.74
N PHE A 148 -9.42 -11.06 -0.46
CA PHE A 148 -8.67 -9.93 0.03
C PHE A 148 -7.24 -9.89 -0.53
N ALA A 149 -6.56 -11.05 -0.57
CA ALA A 149 -5.25 -11.18 -1.21
C ALA A 149 -5.31 -10.82 -2.70
N ALA A 150 -6.28 -11.36 -3.45
CA ALA A 150 -6.47 -11.05 -4.86
C ALA A 150 -6.75 -9.56 -5.09
N ASN A 151 -7.50 -8.93 -4.17
CA ASN A 151 -7.94 -7.55 -4.30
C ASN A 151 -6.80 -6.54 -4.12
N MET A 152 -5.77 -6.85 -3.32
CA MET A 152 -4.56 -6.02 -3.21
C MET A 152 -3.81 -5.88 -4.53
N PHE A 153 -3.79 -6.95 -5.34
CA PHE A 153 -3.25 -6.87 -6.70
C PHE A 153 -4.23 -6.17 -7.64
N MET A 154 -5.52 -6.48 -7.52
CA MET A 154 -6.56 -5.92 -8.39
C MET A 154 -6.59 -4.39 -8.33
N ILE A 155 -6.51 -3.78 -7.15
CA ILE A 155 -6.53 -2.31 -7.06
C ILE A 155 -5.36 -1.65 -7.80
N ILE A 156 -4.17 -2.25 -7.76
CA ILE A 156 -2.99 -1.73 -8.45
C ILE A 156 -3.13 -1.92 -9.97
N ILE A 157 -3.59 -3.11 -10.40
CA ILE A 157 -3.81 -3.43 -11.81
C ILE A 157 -4.85 -2.48 -12.41
N VAL A 158 -5.95 -2.24 -11.72
CA VAL A 158 -7.00 -1.32 -12.19
C VAL A 158 -6.47 0.10 -12.23
N TYR A 159 -5.79 0.57 -11.18
CA TYR A 159 -5.22 1.91 -11.15
C TYR A 159 -4.27 2.14 -12.33
N GLN A 160 -3.31 1.24 -12.53
CA GLN A 160 -2.34 1.35 -13.60
C GLN A 160 -2.97 1.15 -14.98
N GLY A 161 -3.96 0.26 -15.08
CA GLY A 161 -4.74 0.03 -16.30
C GLY A 161 -5.51 1.28 -16.73
N VAL A 162 -6.23 1.94 -15.82
CA VAL A 162 -6.96 3.19 -16.11
C VAL A 162 -5.99 4.29 -16.51
N LYS A 163 -4.88 4.44 -15.79
CA LYS A 163 -3.87 5.46 -16.07
C LYS A 163 -3.21 5.28 -17.44
N ASN A 164 -2.91 4.04 -17.82
CA ASN A 164 -2.29 3.72 -19.10
C ASN A 164 -3.28 3.81 -20.27
N ALA A 165 -4.52 3.35 -20.08
CA ALA A 165 -5.55 3.37 -21.13
C ALA A 165 -6.13 4.77 -21.38
N PHE A 166 -6.19 5.63 -20.35
CA PHE A 166 -6.79 6.96 -20.44
C PHE A 166 -5.85 8.06 -19.90
N PRO A 167 -4.79 8.45 -20.65
CA PRO A 167 -3.82 9.44 -20.18
C PRO A 167 -4.40 10.84 -19.90
N THR A 168 -5.49 11.20 -20.57
CA THR A 168 -6.19 12.48 -20.40
C THR A 168 -7.23 12.47 -19.27
N PHE A 169 -7.45 11.32 -18.64
CA PHE A 169 -8.43 11.21 -17.56
C PHE A 169 -7.97 11.97 -16.32
N PRO A 170 -8.86 12.66 -15.58
CA PRO A 170 -8.46 13.45 -14.42
C PRO A 170 -7.72 12.61 -13.38
N ALA A 171 -6.44 12.93 -13.13
CA ALA A 171 -5.57 12.18 -12.22
C ALA A 171 -6.16 12.04 -10.81
N MET A 172 -6.93 13.04 -10.35
CA MET A 172 -7.57 13.04 -9.04
C MET A 172 -8.68 11.98 -8.92
N LEU A 173 -9.28 11.54 -10.03
CA LEU A 173 -10.36 10.54 -10.03
C LEU A 173 -9.85 9.11 -10.17
N VAL A 174 -8.65 8.91 -10.72
CA VAL A 174 -8.09 7.57 -10.99
C VAL A 174 -8.03 6.68 -9.73
N PRO A 175 -7.55 7.16 -8.55
CA PRO A 175 -7.55 6.35 -7.34
C PRO A 175 -8.96 5.92 -6.88
N GLY A 176 -9.95 6.80 -7.02
CA GLY A 176 -11.33 6.52 -6.66
C GLY A 176 -11.96 5.46 -7.58
N VAL A 177 -11.72 5.56 -8.90
CA VAL A 177 -12.15 4.53 -9.86
C VAL A 177 -11.51 3.19 -9.54
N ALA A 178 -10.21 3.18 -9.25
CA ALA A 178 -9.50 1.96 -8.88
C ALA A 178 -10.07 1.31 -7.61
N LEU A 179 -10.35 2.10 -6.57
CA LEU A 179 -10.98 1.64 -5.33
C LEU A 179 -12.35 1.00 -5.60
N VAL A 180 -13.24 1.70 -6.31
CA VAL A 180 -14.62 1.20 -6.55
C VAL A 180 -14.59 -0.11 -7.35
N VAL A 181 -13.82 -0.17 -8.43
CA VAL A 181 -13.74 -1.38 -9.27
C VAL A 181 -13.11 -2.54 -8.50
N ALA A 182 -12.05 -2.31 -7.74
CA ALA A 182 -11.43 -3.32 -6.89
C ALA A 182 -12.43 -3.87 -5.86
N LEU A 183 -13.21 -2.99 -5.22
CA LEU A 183 -14.24 -3.39 -4.27
C LEU A 183 -15.44 -4.12 -4.92
N TRP A 184 -15.74 -3.88 -6.20
CA TRP A 184 -16.73 -4.68 -6.94
C TRP A 184 -16.22 -6.08 -7.22
N VAL A 185 -14.97 -6.20 -7.67
CA VAL A 185 -14.32 -7.50 -7.85
C VAL A 185 -14.33 -8.28 -6.53
N ASP A 186 -14.04 -7.60 -5.43
CA ASP A 186 -14.11 -8.15 -4.08
C ASP A 186 -15.51 -8.66 -3.70
N ALA A 187 -16.56 -7.86 -3.92
CA ALA A 187 -17.93 -8.29 -3.68
C ALA A 187 -18.28 -9.57 -4.45
N VAL A 188 -17.98 -9.58 -5.74
CA VAL A 188 -18.31 -10.72 -6.60
C VAL A 188 -17.52 -11.95 -6.17
N LEU A 189 -16.20 -11.82 -6.00
CA LEU A 189 -15.32 -12.94 -5.67
C LEU A 189 -15.63 -13.51 -4.28
N TYR A 190 -15.84 -12.65 -3.27
CA TYR A 190 -16.20 -13.08 -1.92
C TYR A 190 -17.52 -13.86 -1.91
N ASN A 191 -18.57 -13.34 -2.55
CA ASN A 191 -19.87 -14.00 -2.56
C ASN A 191 -19.83 -15.34 -3.30
N ILE A 192 -19.08 -15.44 -4.40
CA ILE A 192 -18.85 -16.70 -5.11
C ILE A 192 -18.14 -17.70 -4.19
N LEU A 193 -17.02 -17.31 -3.56
CA LEU A 193 -16.25 -18.24 -2.75
C LEU A 193 -16.99 -18.64 -1.45
N ALA A 194 -17.61 -17.69 -0.76
CA ALA A 194 -18.22 -17.89 0.55
C ALA A 194 -19.62 -18.55 0.47
N PHE A 195 -20.44 -18.15 -0.51
CA PHE A 195 -21.88 -18.48 -0.50
C PHE A 195 -22.36 -19.29 -1.71
N LEU A 196 -21.50 -19.61 -2.69
CA LEU A 196 -21.94 -20.45 -3.81
C LEU A 196 -22.54 -21.77 -3.32
N GLY A 197 -23.78 -22.04 -3.73
CA GLY A 197 -24.56 -23.20 -3.30
C GLY A 197 -25.38 -23.00 -2.01
N THR A 198 -25.36 -21.80 -1.40
CA THR A 198 -26.21 -21.47 -0.24
C THR A 198 -27.38 -20.56 -0.64
N PRO A 199 -28.49 -20.56 0.14
CA PRO A 199 -29.63 -19.66 -0.11
C PRO A 199 -29.28 -18.17 -0.07
N GLN A 200 -28.18 -17.81 0.60
CA GLN A 200 -27.72 -16.43 0.78
C GLN A 200 -26.94 -15.87 -0.41
N PHE A 201 -26.58 -16.69 -1.40
CA PHE A 201 -25.76 -16.28 -2.54
C PHE A 201 -26.36 -15.12 -3.35
N VAL A 202 -27.59 -15.29 -3.83
CA VAL A 202 -28.24 -14.29 -4.70
C VAL A 202 -28.66 -13.03 -3.93
N PRO A 203 -29.26 -13.14 -2.73
CA PRO A 203 -29.69 -11.95 -1.98
C PRO A 203 -28.54 -11.10 -1.45
N GLY A 204 -27.37 -11.68 -1.18
CA GLY A 204 -26.24 -10.96 -0.58
C GLY A 204 -25.47 -10.04 -1.53
N ILE A 205 -25.42 -10.38 -2.83
CA ILE A 205 -24.58 -9.66 -3.81
C ILE A 205 -24.99 -8.18 -3.97
N PRO A 206 -26.28 -7.83 -4.18
CA PRO A 206 -26.65 -6.43 -4.41
C PRO A 206 -26.32 -5.52 -3.22
N GLY A 207 -26.61 -5.96 -1.99
CA GLY A 207 -26.30 -5.21 -0.78
C GLY A 207 -24.79 -4.99 -0.60
N ASP A 208 -23.99 -6.03 -0.84
CA ASP A 208 -22.54 -5.97 -0.73
C ASP A 208 -21.92 -5.01 -1.75
N ILE A 209 -22.37 -5.05 -3.01
CA ILE A 209 -21.93 -4.13 -4.06
C ILE A 209 -22.31 -2.69 -3.71
N VAL A 210 -23.53 -2.44 -3.23
CA VAL A 210 -24.00 -1.09 -2.88
C VAL A 210 -23.15 -0.50 -1.76
N MET A 211 -22.92 -1.23 -0.68
CA MET A 211 -22.14 -0.75 0.46
C MET A 211 -20.66 -0.52 0.08
N LYS A 212 -20.09 -1.38 -0.76
CA LYS A 212 -18.72 -1.23 -1.27
C LYS A 212 -18.57 -0.06 -2.23
N THR A 213 -19.58 0.19 -3.07
CA THR A 213 -19.63 1.38 -3.94
C THR A 213 -19.65 2.64 -3.09
N LEU A 214 -20.50 2.67 -2.06
CA LEU A 214 -20.58 3.80 -1.13
C LEU A 214 -19.24 4.03 -0.44
N ALA A 215 -18.59 2.98 0.08
CA ALA A 215 -17.27 3.09 0.72
C ALA A 215 -16.20 3.67 -0.24
N GLY A 216 -16.12 3.15 -1.46
CA GLY A 216 -15.18 3.63 -2.48
C GLY A 216 -15.41 5.09 -2.88
N LEU A 217 -16.67 5.49 -3.06
CA LEU A 217 -17.03 6.87 -3.38
C LEU A 217 -16.73 7.85 -2.24
N LEU A 218 -16.92 7.44 -0.98
CA LEU A 218 -16.58 8.25 0.19
C LEU A 218 -15.07 8.45 0.33
N LEU A 219 -14.25 7.45 0.01
CA LEU A 219 -12.79 7.55 0.03
C LEU A 219 -12.20 8.22 -1.21
N ALA A 220 -12.88 8.19 -2.36
CA ALA A 220 -12.41 8.76 -3.61
C ALA A 220 -11.88 10.21 -3.51
N PRO A 221 -12.60 11.18 -2.90
CA PRO A 221 -12.10 12.55 -2.79
C PRO A 221 -10.85 12.67 -1.90
N LEU A 222 -10.80 11.91 -0.79
CA LEU A 222 -9.64 11.85 0.10
C LEU A 222 -8.41 11.28 -0.63
N ALA A 223 -8.58 10.13 -1.28
CA ALA A 223 -7.53 9.44 -2.01
C ALA A 223 -7.01 10.29 -3.18
N GLY A 224 -7.94 10.85 -3.96
CA GLY A 224 -7.64 11.73 -5.07
C GLY A 224 -6.83 12.95 -4.64
N TRP A 225 -7.36 13.73 -3.69
CA TRP A 225 -6.69 14.93 -3.18
C TRP A 225 -5.29 14.62 -2.64
N TYR A 226 -5.17 13.59 -1.80
CA TYR A 226 -3.89 13.25 -1.19
C TYR A 226 -2.85 12.82 -2.24
N LEU A 227 -3.22 11.91 -3.14
CA LEU A 227 -2.29 11.33 -4.11
C LEU A 227 -1.88 12.30 -5.21
N THR A 228 -2.70 13.32 -5.53
CA THR A 228 -2.35 14.31 -6.56
C THR A 228 -1.81 15.63 -6.02
N CYS A 229 -2.16 16.01 -4.80
CA CYS A 229 -1.79 17.34 -4.27
C CYS A 229 -0.77 17.27 -3.12
N VAL A 230 -0.81 16.22 -2.29
CA VAL A 230 0.05 16.10 -1.10
C VAL A 230 1.25 15.21 -1.38
N ALA A 231 1.00 13.97 -1.80
CA ALA A 231 2.01 12.95 -2.01
C ALA A 231 3.13 13.33 -3.00
N PRO A 232 2.87 14.08 -4.10
CA PRO A 232 3.94 14.47 -5.02
C PRO A 232 5.00 15.41 -4.42
N ASN A 233 4.71 16.07 -3.29
CA ASN A 233 5.66 16.93 -2.60
C ASN A 233 6.60 16.14 -1.65
N ALA A 234 6.40 14.83 -1.51
CA ALA A 234 7.23 13.99 -0.67
C ALA A 234 8.64 13.82 -1.25
N THR A 235 9.65 13.79 -0.38
CA THR A 235 11.08 13.67 -0.73
C THR A 235 11.41 12.44 -1.58
N HIS A 236 10.72 11.32 -1.38
CA HIS A 236 10.95 10.05 -2.06
C HIS A 236 9.78 9.60 -2.94
N TYR A 237 9.05 10.54 -3.55
CA TYR A 237 7.94 10.22 -4.44
C TYR A 237 8.42 9.62 -5.77
N LEU A 238 8.08 8.35 -6.02
CA LEU A 238 8.39 7.68 -7.29
C LEU A 238 7.32 7.93 -8.36
N GLY A 239 6.06 8.15 -7.94
CA GLY A 239 4.92 8.21 -8.83
C GLY A 239 4.67 6.92 -9.59
N ALA A 240 3.69 6.92 -10.49
CA ALA A 240 3.32 5.74 -11.28
C ALA A 240 3.38 6.00 -12.80
N ALA A 241 4.24 6.90 -13.24
CA ALA A 241 4.43 7.17 -14.67
C ALA A 241 5.28 6.06 -15.29
N HIS A 242 4.96 5.65 -16.51
CA HIS A 242 5.71 4.65 -17.30
C HIS A 242 5.74 3.21 -16.76
N ARG A 243 4.90 2.85 -15.77
CA ARG A 243 4.78 1.47 -15.27
C ARG A 243 3.83 0.64 -16.12
N SER A 244 4.15 -0.64 -16.33
CA SER A 244 3.26 -1.58 -17.00
C SER A 244 2.08 -1.95 -16.09
N THR A 245 0.92 -2.27 -16.67
CA THR A 245 -0.30 -2.58 -15.89
C THR A 245 -0.15 -3.80 -14.99
N LEU A 246 0.67 -4.77 -15.41
CA LEU A 246 0.93 -5.99 -14.65
C LEU A 246 2.25 -5.96 -13.90
N ASP A 247 2.91 -4.79 -13.80
CA ASP A 247 4.17 -4.60 -13.11
C ASP A 247 4.13 -5.17 -11.69
N ILE A 248 3.01 -5.06 -10.98
CA ILE A 248 2.89 -5.61 -9.62
C ILE A 248 3.02 -7.13 -9.55
N ILE A 249 2.55 -7.88 -10.57
CA ILE A 249 2.59 -9.34 -10.63
C ILE A 249 3.85 -9.85 -11.33
N SER A 250 4.37 -9.12 -12.32
CA SER A 250 5.57 -9.49 -13.06
C SER A 250 6.82 -9.33 -12.21
N ALA A 251 7.00 -10.23 -11.26
CA ALA A 251 8.29 -10.44 -10.61
C ALA A 251 9.19 -11.19 -11.58
N SER A 252 10.12 -10.50 -12.25
CA SER A 252 11.47 -11.02 -12.51
C SER A 252 12.26 -10.09 -13.45
N GLY A 253 13.46 -9.71 -13.04
CA GLY A 253 14.53 -9.28 -13.96
C GLY A 253 14.71 -7.78 -14.17
N GLU A 254 13.66 -7.04 -14.56
CA GLU A 254 13.84 -5.69 -15.09
C GLU A 254 14.29 -4.67 -14.04
N ASP A 255 13.67 -4.62 -12.86
CA ASP A 255 14.06 -3.65 -11.81
C ASP A 255 15.50 -3.88 -11.31
N ALA A 256 15.92 -5.14 -11.14
CA ALA A 256 17.27 -5.45 -10.66
C ALA A 256 18.32 -5.19 -11.75
N ALA A 257 18.03 -5.53 -13.00
CA ALA A 257 18.89 -5.25 -14.13
C ALA A 257 18.99 -3.75 -14.40
N HIS A 258 17.87 -3.01 -14.30
CA HIS A 258 17.82 -1.58 -14.52
C HIS A 258 18.53 -0.81 -13.40
N VAL A 259 18.36 -1.19 -12.13
CA VAL A 259 19.14 -0.62 -11.02
C VAL A 259 20.62 -0.93 -11.18
N ALA A 260 21.00 -2.18 -11.49
CA ALA A 260 22.39 -2.54 -11.72
C ALA A 260 22.98 -1.78 -12.93
N GLN A 261 22.19 -1.53 -13.98
CA GLN A 261 22.60 -0.75 -15.14
C GLN A 261 22.81 0.71 -14.77
N LEU A 262 21.88 1.34 -14.04
CA LEU A 262 22.00 2.72 -13.58
C LEU A 262 23.17 2.91 -12.61
N GLU A 263 23.39 1.97 -11.67
CA GLU A 263 24.55 1.97 -10.78
C GLU A 263 25.85 1.83 -11.58
N ASN A 264 25.87 0.97 -12.61
CA ASN A 264 27.04 0.80 -13.46
C ASN A 264 27.30 2.04 -14.33
N GLU A 265 26.27 2.67 -14.89
CA GLU A 265 26.38 3.94 -15.64
C GLU A 265 26.89 5.07 -14.73
N LEU A 266 26.38 5.19 -13.51
CA LEU A 266 26.89 6.13 -12.51
C LEU A 266 28.35 5.84 -12.15
N ARG A 267 28.72 4.58 -11.94
CA ARG A 267 30.09 4.18 -11.61
C ARG A 267 31.05 4.49 -12.76
N VAL A 268 30.68 4.16 -13.99
CA VAL A 268 31.49 4.44 -15.19
C VAL A 268 31.63 5.93 -15.42
N SER A 269 30.54 6.70 -15.32
CA SER A 269 30.58 8.16 -15.43
C SER A 269 31.49 8.77 -14.36
N ARG A 270 31.36 8.33 -13.09
CA ARG A 270 32.22 8.81 -12.00
C ARG A 270 33.69 8.47 -12.23
N ALA A 271 34.01 7.26 -12.68
CA ALA A 271 35.37 6.85 -12.98
C ALA A 271 35.97 7.70 -14.12
N ILE A 272 35.21 7.94 -15.19
CA ILE A 272 35.62 8.83 -16.29
C ILE A 272 35.83 10.26 -15.78
N TYR A 273 34.93 10.79 -14.95
CA TYR A 273 35.09 12.11 -14.34
C TYR A 273 36.34 12.19 -13.46
N GLU A 274 36.60 11.18 -12.62
CA GLU A 274 37.80 11.10 -11.78
C GLU A 274 39.07 10.99 -12.64
N GLU A 275 39.06 10.19 -13.69
CA GLU A 275 40.21 10.02 -14.60
C GLU A 275 40.53 11.30 -15.37
N ILE A 276 39.51 11.97 -15.92
CA ILE A 276 39.64 13.27 -16.60
C ILE A 276 40.17 14.34 -15.64
N THR A 277 39.59 14.45 -14.45
CA THR A 277 39.97 15.50 -13.47
C THR A 277 41.34 15.26 -12.83
N GLN A 278 41.82 14.02 -12.77
CA GLN A 278 43.16 13.69 -12.26
C GLN A 278 44.25 13.88 -13.31
N HIS A 279 43.97 13.64 -14.60
CA HIS A 279 44.99 13.65 -15.66
C HIS A 279 45.04 14.92 -16.51
N ILE A 280 44.00 15.76 -16.52
CA ILE A 280 44.09 17.04 -17.22
C ILE A 280 45.03 17.99 -16.44
N GLU A 281 46.07 18.47 -17.12
CA GLU A 281 47.06 19.43 -16.59
C GLU A 281 46.53 20.87 -16.40
N GLU A 282 45.21 21.04 -16.31
CA GLU A 282 44.54 22.33 -16.09
C GLU A 282 43.84 22.34 -14.73
N ILE A 283 43.69 23.54 -14.17
CA ILE A 283 42.97 23.76 -12.93
C ILE A 283 41.50 24.01 -13.27
N PHE A 284 40.61 23.16 -12.77
CA PHE A 284 39.16 23.40 -12.84
C PHE A 284 38.59 23.74 -11.48
N TRP A 285 37.70 24.72 -11.46
CA TRP A 285 36.86 25.02 -10.30
C TRP A 285 35.40 25.18 -10.73
N LEU A 286 34.49 24.71 -9.88
CA LEU A 286 33.06 24.98 -10.00
C LEU A 286 32.66 25.94 -8.89
N VAL A 287 31.97 27.02 -9.24
CA VAL A 287 31.48 28.00 -8.29
C VAL A 287 29.97 28.16 -8.45
N ASP A 288 29.27 28.20 -7.33
CA ASP A 288 27.88 28.62 -7.24
C ASP A 288 27.85 30.15 -7.38
N VAL A 289 27.28 30.64 -8.49
CA VAL A 289 27.24 32.07 -8.82
C VAL A 289 26.27 32.84 -7.90
N GLU A 290 25.18 32.20 -7.44
CA GLU A 290 24.20 32.84 -6.56
C GLU A 290 24.73 32.97 -5.12
N ARG A 291 25.48 31.96 -4.67
CA ARG A 291 26.00 31.89 -3.29
C ARG A 291 27.47 32.29 -3.16
N ALA A 292 28.13 32.63 -4.27
CA ALA A 292 29.56 32.93 -4.36
C ALA A 292 30.44 31.87 -3.66
N ARG A 293 30.08 30.59 -3.77
CA ARG A 293 30.72 29.48 -3.05
C ARG A 293 31.42 28.52 -4.02
N LEU A 294 32.66 28.16 -3.71
CA LEU A 294 33.39 27.11 -4.41
C LEU A 294 32.77 25.74 -4.11
N LEU A 295 32.25 25.08 -5.14
CA LEU A 295 31.63 23.76 -5.10
C LEU A 295 32.64 22.63 -5.31
N TYR A 296 33.66 22.88 -6.14
CA TYR A 296 34.67 21.88 -6.48
C TYR A 296 35.96 22.57 -6.91
N LEU A 297 37.10 21.97 -6.58
CA LEU A 297 38.43 22.37 -7.02
C LEU A 297 39.21 21.11 -7.39
N SER A 298 39.76 21.07 -8.60
CA SER A 298 40.52 19.92 -9.10
C SER A 298 41.80 19.67 -8.27
N PRO A 299 42.20 18.40 -8.05
CA PRO A 299 43.43 18.06 -7.32
C PRO A 299 44.72 18.63 -7.93
N ASN A 300 44.74 18.86 -9.25
CA ASN A 300 45.89 19.44 -9.94
C ASN A 300 46.14 20.92 -9.57
N PHE A 301 45.21 21.58 -8.87
CA PHE A 301 45.45 22.89 -8.26
C PHE A 301 46.71 22.88 -7.39
N GLU A 302 46.90 21.86 -6.55
CA GLU A 302 48.07 21.79 -5.67
C GLU A 302 49.36 21.55 -6.44
N LYS A 303 49.32 20.69 -7.46
CA LYS A 303 50.48 20.39 -8.30
C LYS A 303 50.94 21.60 -9.12
N ILE A 304 50.01 22.41 -9.61
CA ILE A 304 50.30 23.55 -10.51
C ILE A 304 50.59 24.83 -9.71
N THR A 305 49.87 25.08 -8.62
CA THR A 305 50.03 26.32 -7.83
C THR A 305 50.93 26.18 -6.59
N GLY A 306 51.22 24.95 -6.16
CA GLY A 306 51.96 24.67 -4.93
C GLY A 306 51.21 25.01 -3.64
N LYS A 307 49.93 25.42 -3.73
CA LYS A 307 49.08 25.76 -2.58
C LYS A 307 48.08 24.64 -2.32
N SER A 308 47.89 24.29 -1.04
CA SER A 308 46.92 23.28 -0.65
C SER A 308 45.48 23.73 -0.98
N PRO A 309 44.63 22.85 -1.56
CA PRO A 309 43.22 23.13 -1.87
C PRO A 309 42.43 23.62 -0.65
N ASP A 310 42.77 23.12 0.54
CA ASP A 310 42.11 23.47 1.81
C ASP A 310 42.29 24.95 2.19
N SER A 311 43.39 25.57 1.74
CA SER A 311 43.61 27.01 1.94
C SER A 311 42.67 27.86 1.09
N PHE A 312 42.30 27.35 -0.09
CA PHE A 312 41.44 28.03 -1.06
C PHE A 312 39.95 27.90 -0.71
N TYR A 313 39.52 26.73 -0.18
CA TYR A 313 38.17 26.56 0.38
C TYR A 313 37.89 27.50 1.56
N LYS A 314 38.91 27.89 2.32
CA LYS A 314 38.79 28.81 3.47
C LYS A 314 38.79 30.28 3.08
N ASN A 315 39.38 30.64 1.95
CA ASN A 315 39.43 32.03 1.49
C ASN A 315 39.39 32.12 -0.05
N PRO A 316 38.20 32.12 -0.66
CA PRO A 316 38.02 32.07 -2.13
C PRO A 316 38.57 33.28 -2.89
N ARG A 317 38.96 34.36 -2.20
CA ARG A 317 39.54 35.59 -2.79
C ARG A 317 41.08 35.61 -2.82
N ALA A 318 41.74 34.49 -2.51
CA ALA A 318 43.20 34.42 -2.36
C ALA A 318 43.97 34.09 -3.66
N LEU A 319 43.35 34.28 -4.83
CA LEU A 319 44.00 34.26 -6.14
C LEU A 319 44.51 35.66 -6.49
#